data_AF-A0A9E9B212-F1
#
_entry.id   AF-A0A9E9B212-F1
#
_cell.length_a   1.000
_cell.length_b   1.000
_cell.length_c   1.000
_cell.angle_alpha   90.00
_cell.angle_beta   90.00
_cell.angle_gamma   90.00
#
_symmetry.space_group_name_H-M   'P 1'
#
loop_
_entity.id
_entity.type
_entity.pdbx_description
1 polymer ?
#
loop_
_entity_poly.entity_id
_entity_poly.type
_entity_poly.pdbx_seq_one_letter_code
_entity_poly.pdbx_strand_id
1 'polypeptide(L)'
;MSDSAEQHADKNKHYRYLVFIGRFQPFHCGHKAVVDEALKRADNVIMLIGSANLPRSLRNPFSVDERATMIKNAYSPAEAARIHCVALDDALYNDTRWLQYVQAGVKSVTSDLQTDIGLIGHSKDSSSYYLSLFPSWASVSVPNYHNLSATPIRDSYLMGATPTPERTPESTRNVLNDFKKTDTYQNLHEEADFVDKYKRQWESAPYPPTFMTADALVVQSGHILLVERRSMPGRGLWALPGGFLNPKETLFDACIRELREETRLKVPEPVLRGSCHSQHTFDDPYRSARGRTITQAFYFQLKNDPKGLPKVKGGDDAAKAFWLPLAELDATMMFEDHYAIITKMVGL
;
A
#
# COMPACT_ATOMS: atom_id res chain seq x y z
N MET A 1 -20.08 -31.90 -8.40
CA MET A 1 -18.92 -32.59 -7.78
C MET A 1 -17.82 -32.62 -8.82
N SER A 2 -16.87 -31.70 -8.72
CA SER A 2 -15.61 -31.75 -9.44
C SER A 2 -14.58 -31.19 -8.48
N ASP A 3 -13.83 -32.09 -7.84
CA ASP A 3 -12.71 -31.76 -6.97
C ASP A 3 -11.70 -30.95 -7.78
N SER A 4 -11.54 -29.68 -7.41
CA SER A 4 -10.32 -28.95 -7.73
C SER A 4 -9.23 -29.58 -6.87
N ALA A 5 -8.41 -30.43 -7.47
CA ALA A 5 -7.23 -30.98 -6.83
C ALA A 5 -6.33 -29.80 -6.40
N GLU A 6 -6.37 -29.44 -5.11
CA GLU A 6 -5.27 -28.72 -4.48
C GLU A 6 -4.03 -29.59 -4.69
N GLN A 7 -3.13 -29.16 -5.58
CA GLN A 7 -1.80 -29.75 -5.68
C GLN A 7 -1.06 -29.48 -4.37
N HIS A 8 -1.30 -30.32 -3.37
CA HIS A 8 -0.49 -30.33 -2.17
C HIS A 8 0.92 -30.73 -2.58
N ALA A 9 1.87 -29.81 -2.38
CA ALA A 9 3.28 -30.08 -2.59
C ALA A 9 3.71 -31.32 -1.80
N ASP A 10 4.49 -32.20 -2.43
CA ASP A 10 5.21 -33.26 -1.72
C ASP A 10 6.07 -32.61 -0.63
N LYS A 11 5.86 -33.03 0.63
CA LYS A 11 6.56 -32.48 1.81
C LYS A 11 8.07 -32.61 1.71
N ASN A 12 8.58 -33.53 0.87
CA ASN A 12 10.00 -33.81 0.68
C ASN A 12 10.58 -33.23 -0.62
N LYS A 13 9.81 -32.51 -1.43
CA LYS A 13 10.33 -31.91 -2.66
C LYS A 13 11.37 -30.83 -2.34
N HIS A 14 12.52 -30.93 -3.00
CA HIS A 14 13.53 -29.89 -3.03
C HIS A 14 13.32 -29.03 -4.28
N TYR A 15 13.25 -27.71 -4.11
CA TYR A 15 12.99 -26.74 -5.17
C TYR A 15 14.28 -26.03 -5.59
N ARG A 16 14.32 -25.49 -6.79
CA ARG A 16 15.40 -24.55 -7.14
C ARG A 16 15.14 -23.17 -6.53
N TYR A 17 13.88 -22.72 -6.52
CA TYR A 17 13.47 -21.46 -5.89
C TYR A 17 12.19 -21.64 -5.07
N LEU A 18 12.18 -21.06 -3.88
CA LEU A 18 10.94 -20.80 -3.15
C LEU A 18 10.71 -19.29 -3.05
N VAL A 19 9.52 -18.85 -3.42
CA VAL A 19 9.11 -17.44 -3.41
C VAL A 19 8.25 -17.19 -2.18
N PHE A 20 8.67 -16.23 -1.36
CA PHE A 20 7.90 -15.76 -0.22
C PHE A 20 7.47 -14.32 -0.43
N ILE A 21 6.16 -14.10 -0.54
CA ILE A 21 5.58 -12.78 -0.78
C ILE A 21 5.10 -12.20 0.54
N GLY A 22 5.50 -10.96 0.83
CA GLY A 22 5.06 -10.29 2.04
C GLY A 22 5.50 -8.83 2.10
N ARG A 23 4.87 -8.06 3.00
CA ARG A 23 5.27 -6.67 3.24
C ARG A 23 6.45 -6.56 4.19
N PHE A 24 6.58 -7.47 5.16
CA PHE A 24 7.67 -7.48 6.14
C PHE A 24 7.83 -6.14 6.87
N GLN A 25 6.73 -5.59 7.41
CA GLN A 25 6.65 -4.28 8.07
C GLN A 25 6.38 -4.40 9.59
N PRO A 26 7.37 -4.77 10.43
CA PRO A 26 8.74 -5.17 10.10
C PRO A 26 8.89 -6.68 9.80
N PHE A 27 10.10 -7.10 9.41
CA PHE A 27 10.47 -8.52 9.44
C PHE A 27 10.48 -9.01 10.90
N HIS A 28 10.01 -10.23 11.15
CA HIS A 28 9.81 -10.74 12.52
C HIS A 28 10.09 -12.23 12.59
N CYS A 29 10.15 -12.80 13.81
CA CYS A 29 10.56 -14.20 14.01
C CYS A 29 9.65 -15.20 13.28
N GLY A 30 8.35 -14.91 13.13
CA GLY A 30 7.45 -15.72 12.30
C GLY A 30 7.82 -15.75 10.82
N HIS A 31 8.11 -14.61 10.19
CA HIS A 31 8.64 -14.56 8.83
C HIS A 31 9.99 -15.29 8.74
N LYS A 32 10.87 -15.12 9.75
CA LYS A 32 12.14 -15.84 9.82
C LYS A 32 11.93 -17.36 9.81
N ALA A 33 10.97 -17.88 10.57
CA ALA A 33 10.65 -19.30 10.58
C ALA A 33 10.21 -19.84 9.19
N VAL A 34 9.51 -19.04 8.39
CA VAL A 34 9.15 -19.42 7.00
C VAL A 34 10.41 -19.48 6.12
N VAL A 35 11.28 -18.48 6.22
CA VAL A 35 12.52 -18.44 5.43
C VAL A 35 13.50 -19.53 5.87
N ASP A 36 13.59 -19.83 7.17
CA ASP A 36 14.35 -20.96 7.71
C ASP A 36 13.88 -22.28 7.09
N GLU A 37 12.57 -22.44 6.89
CA GLU A 37 12.02 -23.62 6.22
C GLU A 37 12.27 -23.62 4.71
N ALA A 38 12.20 -22.44 4.08
CA ALA A 38 12.51 -22.29 2.65
C ALA A 38 13.97 -22.66 2.35
N LEU A 39 14.93 -22.23 3.17
CA LEU A 39 16.36 -22.52 2.99
C LEU A 39 16.72 -24.01 3.12
N LYS A 40 15.92 -24.79 3.85
CA LYS A 40 16.06 -26.26 3.91
C LYS A 40 15.54 -26.95 2.66
N ARG A 41 14.57 -26.33 1.98
CA ARG A 41 13.80 -26.95 0.90
C ARG A 41 14.06 -26.35 -0.47
N ALA A 42 14.90 -25.32 -0.59
CA ALA A 42 15.23 -24.76 -1.90
C ALA A 42 16.67 -24.28 -2.00
N ASP A 43 17.28 -24.33 -3.19
CA ASP A 43 18.60 -23.76 -3.44
C ASP A 43 18.62 -22.25 -3.16
N ASN A 44 17.55 -21.54 -3.50
CA ASN A 44 17.42 -20.10 -3.35
C ASN A 44 16.04 -19.70 -2.83
N VAL A 45 15.97 -18.58 -2.11
CA VAL A 45 14.73 -17.99 -1.61
C VAL A 45 14.56 -16.61 -2.23
N ILE A 46 13.42 -16.38 -2.87
CA ILE A 46 13.06 -15.06 -3.43
C ILE A 46 12.07 -14.41 -2.48
N MET A 47 12.48 -13.29 -1.86
CA MET A 47 11.64 -12.47 -1.00
C MET A 47 11.03 -11.36 -1.85
N LEU A 48 9.76 -11.49 -2.23
CA LEU A 48 9.03 -10.41 -2.90
C LEU A 48 8.48 -9.45 -1.84
N ILE A 49 9.13 -8.30 -1.72
CA ILE A 49 8.85 -7.26 -0.72
C ILE A 49 7.76 -6.33 -1.25
N GLY A 50 6.50 -6.64 -0.89
CA GLY A 50 5.29 -5.93 -1.33
C GLY A 50 5.16 -4.50 -0.78
N SER A 51 4.23 -3.72 -1.35
CA SER A 51 4.10 -2.28 -1.07
C SER A 51 5.44 -1.54 -1.22
N ALA A 52 6.19 -1.87 -2.28
CA ALA A 52 7.37 -1.13 -2.68
C ALA A 52 6.99 0.22 -3.31
N ASN A 53 7.94 1.17 -3.33
CA ASN A 53 7.81 2.46 -4.00
C ASN A 53 6.55 3.26 -3.63
N LEU A 54 6.10 3.13 -2.38
CA LEU A 54 5.04 3.94 -1.78
C LEU A 54 5.63 4.89 -0.73
N PRO A 55 4.97 6.02 -0.43
CA PRO A 55 5.37 6.85 0.70
C PRO A 55 5.29 6.07 2.00
N ARG A 56 6.13 6.46 2.94
CA ARG A 56 6.06 5.92 4.30
C ARG A 56 4.73 6.29 4.93
N SER A 57 4.14 5.31 5.63
CA SER A 57 2.86 5.45 6.32
C SER A 57 2.86 4.59 7.58
N LEU A 58 1.84 4.74 8.43
CA LEU A 58 1.67 3.89 9.61
C LEU A 58 1.59 2.39 9.27
N ARG A 59 1.15 2.03 8.06
CA ARG A 59 1.07 0.64 7.58
C ARG A 59 2.38 0.20 6.90
N ASN A 60 3.08 1.11 6.22
CA ASN A 60 4.36 0.87 5.53
C ASN A 60 5.44 1.84 6.02
N PRO A 61 5.94 1.71 7.27
CA PRO A 61 6.90 2.66 7.79
C PRO A 61 8.31 2.46 7.21
N PHE A 62 8.69 1.26 6.77
CA PHE A 62 10.05 0.94 6.32
C PHE A 62 10.19 0.82 4.81
N SER A 63 11.33 1.26 4.27
CA SER A 63 11.68 1.15 2.85
C SER A 63 11.95 -0.29 2.43
N VAL A 64 12.09 -0.56 1.13
CA VAL A 64 12.51 -1.89 0.64
C VAL A 64 13.91 -2.23 1.14
N ASP A 65 14.85 -1.29 1.07
CA ASP A 65 16.24 -1.51 1.49
C ASP A 65 16.37 -1.78 2.99
N GLU A 66 15.62 -1.06 3.81
CA GLU A 66 15.55 -1.30 5.25
C GLU A 66 15.03 -2.72 5.53
N ARG A 67 13.94 -3.12 4.89
CA ARG A 67 13.35 -4.46 5.03
C ARG A 67 14.30 -5.55 4.52
N ALA A 68 14.97 -5.32 3.39
CA ALA A 68 15.98 -6.23 2.86
C ALA A 68 17.16 -6.39 3.82
N THR A 69 17.58 -5.29 4.47
CA THR A 69 18.62 -5.30 5.52
C THR A 69 18.16 -6.10 6.73
N MET A 70 16.93 -5.88 7.21
CA MET A 70 16.34 -6.67 8.31
C MET A 70 16.36 -8.17 8.01
N ILE A 71 16.01 -8.55 6.77
CA ILE A 71 15.96 -9.94 6.31
C ILE A 71 17.36 -10.53 6.18
N LYS A 72 18.23 -9.95 5.34
CA LYS A 72 19.54 -10.54 5.00
C LYS A 72 20.47 -10.64 6.21
N ASN A 73 20.49 -9.62 7.06
CA ASN A 73 21.36 -9.62 8.24
C ASN A 73 20.85 -10.54 9.38
N ALA A 74 19.70 -11.20 9.20
CA ALA A 74 19.25 -12.25 10.12
C ALA A 74 19.93 -13.61 9.88
N TYR A 75 20.78 -13.71 8.85
CA TYR A 75 21.39 -14.96 8.38
C TYR A 75 22.91 -14.83 8.24
N SER A 76 23.60 -15.97 8.18
CA SER A 76 25.03 -16.01 7.85
C SER A 76 25.29 -15.50 6.42
N PRO A 77 26.51 -15.03 6.09
CA PRO A 77 26.82 -14.57 4.73
C PRO A 77 26.50 -15.61 3.63
N ALA A 78 26.71 -16.90 3.92
CA ALA A 78 26.44 -17.99 2.98
C ALA A 78 24.94 -18.20 2.73
N GLU A 79 24.12 -18.12 3.77
CA GLU A 79 22.65 -18.20 3.64
C GLU A 79 22.09 -16.92 3.01
N ALA A 80 22.57 -15.75 3.42
CA ALA A 80 22.15 -14.46 2.87
C ALA A 80 22.43 -14.36 1.35
N ALA A 81 23.50 -15.01 0.86
CA ALA A 81 23.81 -15.10 -0.57
C ALA A 81 22.74 -15.88 -1.38
N ARG A 82 21.95 -16.74 -0.71
CA ARG A 82 20.84 -17.50 -1.30
C ARG A 82 19.50 -16.78 -1.19
N ILE A 83 19.44 -15.62 -0.54
CA ILE A 83 18.21 -14.84 -0.32
C ILE A 83 18.19 -13.62 -1.25
N HIS A 84 17.24 -13.61 -2.17
CA HIS A 84 17.06 -12.56 -3.17
C HIS A 84 15.90 -11.66 -2.76
N CYS A 85 16.19 -10.47 -2.26
CA CYS A 85 15.17 -9.48 -1.93
C CYS A 85 14.82 -8.66 -3.18
N VAL A 86 13.57 -8.70 -3.61
CA VAL A 86 13.08 -8.01 -4.81
C VAL A 86 11.90 -7.13 -4.42
N ALA A 87 11.91 -5.88 -4.85
CA ALA A 87 10.80 -4.95 -4.68
C ALA A 87 9.55 -5.44 -5.45
N LEU A 88 8.38 -5.34 -4.84
CA LEU A 88 7.09 -5.62 -5.48
C LEU A 88 6.13 -4.46 -5.23
N ASP A 89 5.80 -3.76 -6.32
CA ASP A 89 4.86 -2.64 -6.29
C ASP A 89 3.42 -3.14 -6.10
N ASP A 90 2.60 -2.30 -5.47
CA ASP A 90 1.16 -2.56 -5.38
C ASP A 90 0.47 -2.17 -6.69
N ALA A 91 -0.51 -2.96 -7.12
CA ALA A 91 -1.43 -2.59 -8.20
C ALA A 91 -2.87 -2.72 -7.70
N LEU A 92 -3.20 -1.92 -6.67
CA LEU A 92 -4.50 -1.95 -6.03
C LEU A 92 -5.60 -1.74 -7.09
N TYR A 93 -6.67 -2.54 -7.01
CA TYR A 93 -7.78 -2.56 -7.97
C TYR A 93 -7.44 -3.08 -9.39
N ASN A 94 -6.27 -3.70 -9.59
CA ASN A 94 -5.85 -4.35 -10.83
C ASN A 94 -4.99 -5.60 -10.58
N ASP A 95 -5.64 -6.73 -10.26
CA ASP A 95 -4.97 -8.01 -10.00
C ASP A 95 -4.09 -8.47 -11.17
N THR A 96 -4.51 -8.24 -12.42
CA THR A 96 -3.72 -8.66 -13.59
C THR A 96 -2.37 -7.97 -13.65
N ARG A 97 -2.34 -6.66 -13.37
CA ARG A 97 -1.09 -5.88 -13.30
C ARG A 97 -0.23 -6.33 -12.13
N TRP A 98 -0.84 -6.63 -10.97
CA TRP A 98 -0.11 -7.17 -9.83
C TRP A 98 0.54 -8.53 -10.16
N LEU A 99 -0.18 -9.42 -10.85
CA LEU A 99 0.36 -10.72 -11.30
C LEU A 99 1.54 -10.55 -12.25
N GLN A 100 1.47 -9.59 -13.19
CA GLN A 100 2.60 -9.26 -14.06
C GLN A 100 3.82 -8.80 -13.26
N TYR A 101 3.62 -7.97 -12.22
CA TYR A 101 4.71 -7.53 -11.35
C TYR A 101 5.34 -8.68 -10.56
N VAL A 102 4.53 -9.59 -10.00
CA VAL A 102 5.04 -10.79 -9.32
C VAL A 102 5.86 -11.65 -10.28
N GLN A 103 5.33 -11.95 -11.47
CA GLN A 103 6.02 -12.74 -12.47
C GLN A 103 7.32 -12.07 -12.93
N ALA A 104 7.31 -10.76 -13.18
CA ALA A 104 8.50 -10.00 -13.54
C ALA A 104 9.55 -10.01 -12.42
N GLY A 105 9.13 -9.85 -11.16
CA GLY A 105 10.00 -9.91 -9.99
C GLY A 105 10.68 -11.27 -9.84
N VAL A 106 9.93 -12.37 -9.99
CA VAL A 106 10.50 -13.73 -10.00
C VAL A 106 11.47 -13.90 -11.17
N LYS A 107 11.04 -13.55 -12.40
CA LYS A 107 11.86 -13.65 -13.62
C LYS A 107 13.17 -12.89 -13.52
N SER A 108 13.21 -11.77 -12.81
CA SER A 108 14.43 -10.97 -12.61
C SER A 108 15.55 -11.75 -11.91
N VAL A 109 15.19 -12.77 -11.13
CA VAL A 109 16.14 -13.65 -10.42
C VAL A 109 16.34 -14.98 -11.16
N THR A 110 15.26 -15.56 -11.70
CA THR A 110 15.27 -16.91 -12.26
C THR A 110 15.57 -16.95 -13.76
N SER A 111 15.54 -15.81 -14.46
CA SER A 111 15.60 -15.65 -15.93
C SER A 111 14.39 -16.21 -16.72
N ASP A 112 13.70 -17.22 -16.20
CA ASP A 112 12.44 -17.77 -16.72
C ASP A 112 11.44 -18.17 -15.62
N LEU A 113 10.22 -18.52 -15.99
CA LEU A 113 9.15 -18.91 -15.04
C LEU A 113 8.84 -20.42 -15.06
N GLN A 114 9.61 -21.19 -15.83
CA GLN A 114 9.42 -22.64 -16.04
C GLN A 114 10.34 -23.48 -15.16
N THR A 115 11.38 -22.86 -14.63
CA THR A 115 12.25 -23.42 -13.60
C THR A 115 11.44 -23.90 -12.38
N ASP A 116 11.97 -24.87 -11.64
CA ASP A 116 11.31 -25.43 -10.46
C ASP A 116 11.13 -24.38 -9.33
N ILE A 117 9.95 -23.76 -9.34
CA ILE A 117 9.53 -22.66 -8.47
C ILE A 117 8.34 -23.12 -7.63
N GLY A 118 8.41 -22.88 -6.31
CA GLY A 118 7.26 -22.99 -5.42
C GLY A 118 6.96 -21.66 -4.71
N LEU A 119 5.73 -21.50 -4.24
CA LEU A 119 5.33 -20.43 -3.33
C LEU A 119 5.35 -20.95 -1.90
N ILE A 120 5.97 -20.22 -0.98
CA ILE A 120 5.97 -20.58 0.45
C ILE A 120 5.30 -19.49 1.28
N GLY A 121 4.49 -19.87 2.26
CA GLY A 121 3.80 -18.93 3.14
C GLY A 121 3.15 -19.60 4.35
N HIS A 122 2.56 -18.79 5.24
CA HIS A 122 1.87 -19.31 6.41
C HIS A 122 0.48 -19.87 6.09
N SER A 123 0.12 -21.01 6.68
CA SER A 123 -1.28 -21.49 6.78
C SER A 123 -2.05 -20.66 7.82
N LYS A 124 -2.47 -19.44 7.48
CA LYS A 124 -3.65 -18.79 8.08
C LYS A 124 -4.03 -17.49 7.37
N ASP A 125 -5.35 -17.34 7.23
CA ASP A 125 -6.18 -16.15 7.02
C ASP A 125 -6.03 -15.37 5.71
N SER A 126 -7.11 -15.43 4.91
CA SER A 126 -7.54 -14.60 3.75
C SER A 126 -6.55 -14.30 2.61
N SER A 127 -5.27 -14.65 2.77
CA SER A 127 -4.17 -14.46 1.83
C SER A 127 -3.96 -15.66 0.91
N SER A 128 -4.73 -16.73 1.10
CA SER A 128 -4.76 -17.91 0.22
C SER A 128 -5.21 -17.58 -1.21
N TYR A 129 -5.92 -16.46 -1.40
CA TYR A 129 -6.40 -16.05 -2.72
C TYR A 129 -5.26 -15.89 -3.72
N TYR A 130 -4.18 -15.17 -3.39
CA TYR A 130 -3.12 -14.97 -4.37
C TYR A 130 -2.34 -16.25 -4.67
N LEU A 131 -2.26 -17.20 -3.72
CA LEU A 131 -1.63 -18.50 -3.97
C LEU A 131 -2.35 -19.27 -5.09
N SER A 132 -3.68 -19.10 -5.21
CA SER A 132 -4.46 -19.69 -6.30
C SER A 132 -4.20 -19.06 -7.66
N LEU A 133 -3.61 -17.86 -7.71
CA LEU A 133 -3.36 -17.13 -8.96
C LEU A 133 -2.12 -17.63 -9.72
N PHE A 134 -1.35 -18.55 -9.14
CA PHE A 134 -0.15 -19.13 -9.75
C PHE A 134 -0.26 -20.65 -9.86
N PRO A 135 -1.13 -21.18 -10.74
CA PRO A 135 -1.41 -22.63 -10.81
C PRO A 135 -0.21 -23.47 -11.23
N SER A 136 0.81 -22.87 -11.84
CA SER A 136 2.05 -23.55 -12.22
C SER A 136 3.08 -23.68 -11.09
N TRP A 137 2.87 -22.98 -9.96
CA TRP A 137 3.81 -22.99 -8.83
C TRP A 137 3.20 -23.76 -7.65
N ALA A 138 3.94 -24.74 -7.15
CA ALA A 138 3.48 -25.54 -6.03
C ALA A 138 3.39 -24.68 -4.75
N SER A 139 2.35 -24.89 -3.94
CA SER A 139 2.18 -24.18 -2.67
C SER A 139 2.77 -24.99 -1.51
N VAL A 140 3.69 -24.37 -0.78
CA VAL A 140 4.34 -24.90 0.42
C VAL A 140 3.82 -24.14 1.63
N SER A 141 2.98 -24.81 2.42
CA SER A 141 2.42 -24.20 3.62
C SER A 141 3.31 -24.44 4.84
N VAL A 142 3.58 -23.38 5.59
CA VAL A 142 4.33 -23.40 6.85
C VAL A 142 3.37 -23.12 8.01
N PRO A 143 3.38 -23.92 9.09
CA PRO A 143 2.58 -23.62 10.28
C PRO A 143 2.82 -22.20 10.80
N ASN A 144 1.80 -21.61 11.41
CA ASN A 144 1.95 -20.30 12.04
C ASN A 144 2.94 -20.41 13.23
N TYR A 145 3.90 -19.49 13.29
CA TYR A 145 4.88 -19.40 14.37
C TYR A 145 4.34 -18.53 15.52
N HIS A 146 3.86 -19.18 16.60
CA HIS A 146 3.38 -18.54 17.83
C HIS A 146 2.30 -17.44 17.64
N ASN A 147 1.48 -17.53 16.57
CA ASN A 147 0.48 -16.50 16.21
C ASN A 147 1.08 -15.08 16.09
N LEU A 148 2.34 -14.99 15.68
CA LEU A 148 3.02 -13.70 15.58
C LEU A 148 2.54 -12.93 14.34
N SER A 149 2.25 -11.64 14.52
CA SER A 149 1.84 -10.73 13.46
C SER A 149 2.67 -9.44 13.50
N ALA A 150 2.97 -8.90 12.32
CA ALA A 150 3.67 -7.64 12.17
C ALA A 150 2.88 -6.44 12.71
N THR A 151 1.54 -6.47 12.63
CA THR A 151 0.70 -5.33 12.98
C THR A 151 0.87 -4.89 14.43
N PRO A 152 0.71 -5.75 15.45
CA PRO A 152 0.91 -5.31 16.84
C PRO A 152 2.37 -4.93 17.14
N ILE A 153 3.36 -5.47 16.41
CA ILE A 153 4.77 -5.06 16.57
C ILE A 153 4.92 -3.61 16.10
N ARG A 154 4.52 -3.35 14.85
CA ARG A 154 4.64 -2.06 14.19
C ARG A 154 3.86 -0.97 14.93
N ASP A 155 2.60 -1.23 15.25
CA ASP A 155 1.74 -0.24 15.88
C ASP A 155 2.30 0.15 17.26
N SER A 156 2.74 -0.82 18.08
CA SER A 156 3.40 -0.51 19.37
C SER A 156 4.72 0.25 19.20
N TYR A 157 5.54 -0.12 18.21
CA TYR A 157 6.81 0.55 17.92
C TYR A 157 6.60 2.01 17.51
N LEU A 158 5.63 2.27 16.62
CA LEU A 158 5.25 3.63 16.23
C LEU A 158 4.65 4.43 17.38
N MET A 159 4.13 3.78 18.43
CA MET A 159 3.73 4.42 19.70
C MET A 159 4.89 4.50 20.72
N GLY A 160 6.14 4.29 20.30
CA GLY A 160 7.32 4.48 21.15
C GLY A 160 7.86 3.22 21.82
N ALA A 161 7.22 2.05 21.67
CA ALA A 161 7.73 0.80 22.23
C ALA A 161 9.01 0.31 21.53
N THR A 162 9.69 -0.66 22.15
CA THR A 162 10.84 -1.37 21.56
C THR A 162 10.50 -2.86 21.46
N PRO A 163 10.50 -3.46 20.27
CA PRO A 163 10.22 -4.89 20.11
C PRO A 163 11.24 -5.80 20.82
N THR A 164 10.76 -6.92 21.33
CA THR A 164 11.54 -7.88 22.12
C THR A 164 12.20 -8.96 21.24
N PRO A 165 13.29 -9.63 21.70
CA PRO A 165 13.97 -10.67 20.93
C PRO A 165 13.06 -11.84 20.52
N GLU A 166 12.03 -12.15 21.30
CA GLU A 166 11.09 -13.24 21.02
C GLU A 166 10.21 -12.92 19.79
N ARG A 167 10.02 -11.63 19.50
CA ARG A 167 9.18 -11.15 18.39
C ARG A 167 10.00 -10.80 17.17
N THR A 168 11.19 -10.21 17.33
CA THR A 168 11.99 -9.72 16.19
C THR A 168 13.46 -10.14 16.27
N PRO A 169 14.08 -10.54 15.15
CA PRO A 169 15.51 -10.80 15.09
C PRO A 169 16.34 -9.57 15.50
N GLU A 170 17.59 -9.80 15.92
CA GLU A 170 18.54 -8.72 16.24
C GLU A 170 18.74 -7.76 15.06
N SER A 171 18.90 -8.28 13.84
CA SER A 171 19.01 -7.47 12.62
C SER A 171 17.85 -6.48 12.46
N THR A 172 16.62 -6.92 12.76
CA THR A 172 15.45 -6.06 12.71
C THR A 172 15.52 -4.99 13.78
N ARG A 173 15.83 -5.37 15.02
CA ARG A 173 15.93 -4.42 16.14
C ARG A 173 16.99 -3.35 15.90
N ASN A 174 18.10 -3.69 15.25
CA ASN A 174 19.14 -2.72 14.87
C ASN A 174 18.58 -1.66 13.91
N VAL A 175 17.92 -2.08 12.83
CA VAL A 175 17.28 -1.15 11.88
C VAL A 175 16.20 -0.30 12.57
N LEU A 176 15.39 -0.90 13.45
CA LEU A 176 14.38 -0.17 14.22
C LEU A 176 15.00 0.88 15.16
N ASN A 177 16.11 0.55 15.82
CA ASN A 177 16.79 1.48 16.73
C ASN A 177 17.41 2.65 15.98
N ASP A 178 17.94 2.43 14.78
CA ASP A 178 18.49 3.50 13.95
C ASP A 178 17.39 4.35 13.32
N PHE A 179 16.32 3.73 12.82
CA PHE A 179 15.18 4.46 12.27
C PHE A 179 14.51 5.38 13.32
N LYS A 180 14.45 4.95 14.58
CA LYS A 180 13.87 5.72 15.70
C LYS A 180 14.57 7.07 15.93
N LYS A 181 15.80 7.23 15.45
CA LYS A 181 16.61 8.45 15.58
C LYS A 181 16.34 9.46 14.45
N THR A 182 15.55 9.11 13.45
CA THR A 182 15.29 9.94 12.26
C THR A 182 14.08 10.85 12.44
N ASP A 183 14.08 12.00 11.75
CA ASP A 183 12.91 12.88 11.67
C ASP A 183 11.69 12.17 11.05
N THR A 184 11.93 11.24 10.13
CA THR A 184 10.90 10.41 9.52
C THR A 184 10.15 9.57 10.56
N TYR A 185 10.87 8.96 11.51
CA TYR A 185 10.21 8.25 12.61
C TYR A 185 9.42 9.22 13.49
N GLN A 186 9.96 10.39 13.82
CA GLN A 186 9.25 11.37 14.66
C GLN A 186 7.93 11.79 14.01
N ASN A 187 7.93 12.07 12.71
CA ASN A 187 6.72 12.40 11.95
C ASN A 187 5.68 11.25 11.96
N LEU A 188 6.13 9.99 11.79
CA LEU A 188 5.25 8.83 11.84
C LEU A 188 4.72 8.55 13.25
N HIS A 189 5.52 8.82 14.29
CA HIS A 189 5.09 8.72 15.68
C HIS A 189 4.00 9.74 16.00
N GLU A 190 4.18 11.00 15.60
CA GLU A 190 3.15 12.04 15.74
C GLU A 190 1.88 11.69 14.97
N GLU A 191 2.01 11.15 13.74
CA GLU A 191 0.87 10.70 12.95
C GLU A 191 0.15 9.50 13.60
N ALA A 192 0.89 8.58 14.20
CA ALA A 192 0.34 7.44 14.94
C ALA A 192 -0.49 7.92 16.13
N ASP A 193 0.06 8.85 16.92
CA ASP A 193 -0.64 9.50 18.04
C ASP A 193 -1.90 10.23 17.58
N PHE A 194 -1.83 10.95 16.46
CA PHE A 194 -3.00 11.62 15.86
C PHE A 194 -4.09 10.61 15.50
N VAL A 195 -3.73 9.53 14.80
CA VAL A 195 -4.67 8.49 14.37
C VAL A 195 -5.26 7.73 15.57
N ASP A 196 -4.46 7.43 16.59
CA ASP A 196 -4.94 6.82 17.84
C ASP A 196 -5.96 7.72 18.54
N LYS A 197 -5.64 9.01 18.72
CA LYS A 197 -6.59 9.99 19.27
C LYS A 197 -7.86 10.11 18.43
N TYR A 198 -7.74 10.08 17.10
CA TYR A 198 -8.90 10.11 16.20
C TYR A 198 -9.79 8.88 16.41
N LYS A 199 -9.21 7.67 16.51
CA LYS A 199 -9.97 6.44 16.75
C LYS A 199 -10.66 6.44 18.11
N ARG A 200 -10.00 6.96 19.15
CA ARG A 200 -10.58 7.06 20.51
C ARG A 200 -11.86 7.90 20.58
N GLN A 201 -12.00 8.89 19.69
CA GLN A 201 -13.24 9.69 19.61
C GLN A 201 -14.48 8.84 19.26
N TRP A 202 -14.28 7.65 18.68
CA TRP A 202 -15.34 6.75 18.24
C TRP A 202 -15.52 5.52 19.14
N GLU A 203 -14.76 5.39 20.25
CA GLU A 203 -14.83 4.21 21.13
C GLU A 203 -16.21 4.01 21.78
N SER A 204 -16.94 5.10 22.02
CA SER A 204 -18.28 5.07 22.59
C SER A 204 -19.41 4.90 21.56
N ALA A 205 -19.07 4.79 20.27
CA ALA A 205 -20.07 4.54 19.23
C ALA A 205 -20.66 3.13 19.39
N PRO A 206 -21.98 2.94 19.17
CA PRO A 206 -22.63 1.64 19.34
C PRO A 206 -22.14 0.58 18.33
N TYR A 207 -21.56 1.01 17.22
CA TYR A 207 -20.96 0.17 16.18
C TYR A 207 -19.68 0.83 15.65
N PRO A 208 -18.71 0.05 15.15
CA PRO A 208 -17.53 0.62 14.49
C PRO A 208 -17.93 1.57 13.36
N PRO A 209 -17.41 2.81 13.32
CA PRO A 209 -17.82 3.78 12.33
C PRO A 209 -17.33 3.39 10.93
N THR A 210 -18.12 3.75 9.93
CA THR A 210 -17.71 3.77 8.52
C THR A 210 -17.75 5.21 8.04
N PHE A 211 -16.63 5.67 7.49
CA PHE A 211 -16.44 7.03 7.02
C PHE A 211 -16.70 7.11 5.52
N MET A 212 -17.43 8.13 5.09
CA MET A 212 -17.70 8.40 3.68
C MET A 212 -16.99 9.68 3.25
N THR A 213 -16.21 9.59 2.17
CA THR A 213 -15.55 10.72 1.54
C THR A 213 -15.90 10.80 0.05
N ALA A 214 -15.63 11.94 -0.57
CA ALA A 214 -15.72 12.13 -2.01
C ALA A 214 -14.46 12.83 -2.54
N ASP A 215 -13.94 12.34 -3.66
CA ASP A 215 -12.69 12.84 -4.27
C ASP A 215 -12.95 13.27 -5.72
N ALA A 216 -12.31 14.35 -6.15
CA ALA A 216 -12.39 14.88 -7.50
C ALA A 216 -11.11 14.57 -8.30
N LEU A 217 -11.20 13.67 -9.28
CA LEU A 217 -10.17 13.52 -10.31
C LEU A 217 -10.48 14.49 -11.45
N VAL A 218 -9.76 15.61 -11.53
CA VAL A 218 -9.94 16.57 -12.63
C VAL A 218 -8.77 16.48 -13.59
N VAL A 219 -9.05 16.21 -14.86
CA VAL A 219 -8.03 16.14 -15.92
C VAL A 219 -8.32 17.16 -17.01
N GLN A 220 -7.27 17.87 -17.45
CA GLN A 220 -7.30 18.73 -18.63
C GLN A 220 -5.95 18.68 -19.33
N SER A 221 -5.94 18.52 -20.67
CA SER A 221 -4.71 18.54 -21.48
C SER A 221 -3.58 17.65 -20.93
N GLY A 222 -3.90 16.44 -20.44
CA GLY A 222 -2.92 15.52 -19.87
C GLY A 222 -2.31 15.94 -18.52
N HIS A 223 -2.98 16.84 -17.79
CA HIS A 223 -2.61 17.22 -16.43
C HIS A 223 -3.70 16.85 -15.44
N ILE A 224 -3.32 16.45 -14.23
CA ILE A 224 -4.22 16.15 -13.12
C ILE A 224 -4.16 17.29 -12.10
N LEU A 225 -5.32 17.75 -11.63
CA LEU A 225 -5.38 18.68 -10.51
C LEU A 225 -5.19 17.93 -9.19
N LEU A 226 -4.17 18.31 -8.44
CA LEU A 226 -3.84 17.75 -7.13
C LEU A 226 -3.70 18.86 -6.08
N VAL A 227 -3.75 18.43 -4.82
CA VAL A 227 -3.44 19.25 -3.65
C VAL A 227 -2.28 18.65 -2.86
N GLU A 228 -1.49 19.51 -2.22
CA GLU A 228 -0.49 19.09 -1.23
C GLU A 228 -1.12 19.15 0.16
N ARG A 229 -1.19 18.02 0.87
CA ARG A 229 -1.85 17.92 2.18
C ARG A 229 -1.09 18.68 3.25
N ARG A 230 -1.78 19.53 4.01
CA ARG A 230 -1.20 20.24 5.17
C ARG A 230 -1.34 19.48 6.48
N SER A 231 -2.41 18.71 6.61
CA SER A 231 -2.84 18.06 7.84
C SER A 231 -2.49 16.56 7.85
N MET A 232 -2.41 15.99 9.06
CA MET A 232 -2.25 14.54 9.22
C MET A 232 -3.59 13.81 8.99
N PRO A 233 -3.57 12.55 8.54
CA PRO A 233 -2.39 11.81 8.10
C PRO A 233 -1.92 12.24 6.70
N GLY A 234 -0.68 11.89 6.34
CA GLY A 234 -0.11 12.12 5.01
C GLY A 234 0.30 13.57 4.74
N ARG A 235 0.72 14.31 5.76
CA ARG A 235 1.22 15.69 5.61
C ARG A 235 2.35 15.73 4.58
N GLY A 236 2.27 16.66 3.62
CA GLY A 236 3.24 16.84 2.55
C GLY A 236 3.04 15.94 1.33
N LEU A 237 2.16 14.93 1.41
CA LEU A 237 1.82 14.09 0.26
C LEU A 237 0.82 14.80 -0.66
N TRP A 238 0.81 14.39 -1.91
CA TRP A 238 -0.16 14.83 -2.92
C TRP A 238 -1.42 14.00 -2.85
N ALA A 239 -2.57 14.64 -2.97
CA ALA A 239 -3.86 13.99 -2.96
C ALA A 239 -4.77 14.56 -4.05
N LEU A 240 -5.80 13.78 -4.38
CA LEU A 240 -6.95 14.31 -5.08
C LEU A 240 -7.66 15.29 -4.14
N PRO A 241 -8.22 16.39 -4.66
CA PRO A 241 -9.07 17.26 -3.86
C PRO A 241 -10.29 16.49 -3.36
N GLY A 242 -10.55 16.50 -2.06
CA GLY A 242 -11.58 15.65 -1.49
C GLY A 242 -11.63 15.63 0.03
N GLY A 243 -12.78 15.22 0.54
CA GLY A 243 -13.06 15.30 1.97
C GLY A 243 -14.33 14.56 2.37
N PHE A 244 -14.78 14.81 3.60
CA PHE A 244 -15.90 14.09 4.20
C PHE A 244 -17.24 14.53 3.64
N LEU A 245 -18.18 13.58 3.55
CA LEU A 245 -19.58 13.87 3.24
C LEU A 245 -20.26 14.57 4.43
N ASN A 246 -20.90 15.71 4.20
CA ASN A 246 -21.76 16.35 5.20
C ASN A 246 -23.16 15.68 5.26
N PRO A 247 -23.88 15.77 6.40
CA PRO A 247 -25.17 15.08 6.58
C PRO A 247 -26.31 15.50 5.63
N LYS A 248 -26.22 16.66 4.97
CA LYS A 248 -27.31 17.27 4.17
C LYS A 248 -26.88 17.59 2.74
N GLU A 249 -25.96 16.81 2.17
CA GLU A 249 -25.53 16.97 0.77
C GLU A 249 -25.43 15.59 0.08
N THR A 250 -25.42 15.58 -1.25
CA THR A 250 -25.12 14.36 -2.01
C THR A 250 -23.60 14.15 -2.11
N LEU A 251 -23.14 12.93 -2.43
CA LEU A 251 -21.71 12.67 -2.68
C LEU A 251 -21.15 13.53 -3.81
N PHE A 252 -21.95 13.80 -4.84
CA PHE A 252 -21.51 14.65 -5.95
C PHE A 252 -21.40 16.11 -5.51
N ASP A 253 -22.33 16.60 -4.69
CA ASP A 253 -22.25 17.95 -4.13
C ASP A 253 -21.06 18.10 -3.16
N ALA A 254 -20.80 17.08 -2.34
CA ALA A 254 -19.61 17.02 -1.48
C ALA A 254 -18.32 17.12 -2.32
N CYS A 255 -18.21 16.32 -3.38
CA CYS A 255 -17.08 16.36 -4.31
C CYS A 255 -16.86 17.76 -4.91
N ILE A 256 -17.93 18.42 -5.37
CA ILE A 256 -17.86 19.77 -5.94
C ILE A 256 -17.46 20.80 -4.87
N ARG A 257 -18.02 20.69 -3.65
CA ARG A 257 -17.68 21.58 -2.52
C ARG A 257 -16.20 21.47 -2.15
N GLU A 258 -15.72 20.26 -1.87
CA GLU A 258 -14.33 20.00 -1.48
C GLU A 258 -13.35 20.48 -2.56
N LEU A 259 -13.63 20.15 -3.83
CA LEU A 259 -12.82 20.63 -4.95
C LEU A 259 -12.72 22.16 -4.98
N ARG A 260 -13.79 22.89 -4.63
CA ARG A 260 -13.77 24.37 -4.59
C ARG A 260 -13.00 24.90 -3.40
N GLU A 261 -13.24 24.34 -2.22
CA GLU A 261 -12.64 24.76 -0.96
C GLU A 261 -11.11 24.62 -1.02
N GLU A 262 -10.63 23.47 -1.51
CA GLU A 262 -9.20 23.15 -1.51
C GLU A 262 -8.42 23.74 -2.69
N THR A 263 -9.05 23.97 -3.84
CA THR A 263 -8.33 24.38 -5.06
C THR A 263 -8.70 25.75 -5.61
N ARG A 264 -9.83 26.31 -5.18
CA ARG A 264 -10.42 27.55 -5.74
C ARG A 264 -10.49 27.55 -7.27
N LEU A 265 -10.63 26.37 -7.89
CA LEU A 265 -10.63 26.16 -9.34
C LEU A 265 -11.53 27.16 -10.06
N LYS A 266 -11.01 27.83 -11.09
CA LYS A 266 -11.73 28.86 -11.85
C LYS A 266 -12.50 28.32 -13.07
N VAL A 267 -13.36 27.33 -12.83
CA VAL A 267 -14.31 26.77 -13.83
C VAL A 267 -15.74 27.02 -13.35
N PRO A 268 -16.72 27.47 -14.14
CA PRO A 268 -18.11 27.61 -13.67
C PRO A 268 -18.72 26.27 -13.25
N GLU A 269 -19.52 26.24 -12.19
CA GLU A 269 -20.06 24.98 -11.66
C GLU A 269 -20.91 24.17 -12.66
N PRO A 270 -21.80 24.78 -13.47
CA PRO A 270 -22.54 24.03 -14.49
C PRO A 270 -21.62 23.33 -15.50
N VAL A 271 -20.50 23.97 -15.84
CA VAL A 271 -19.49 23.39 -16.74
C VAL A 271 -18.78 22.22 -16.07
N LEU A 272 -18.38 22.39 -14.81
CA LEU A 272 -17.72 21.35 -14.02
C LEU A 272 -18.61 20.12 -13.88
N ARG A 273 -19.87 20.30 -13.46
CA ARG A 273 -20.85 19.20 -13.34
C ARG A 273 -21.08 18.50 -14.67
N GLY A 274 -21.23 19.27 -15.76
CA GLY A 274 -21.38 18.73 -17.11
C GLY A 274 -20.12 18.06 -17.67
N SER A 275 -18.97 18.21 -17.01
CA SER A 275 -17.69 17.58 -17.39
C SER A 275 -17.42 16.28 -16.63
N CYS A 276 -18.33 15.86 -15.72
CA CYS A 276 -18.22 14.58 -15.03
C CYS A 276 -18.38 13.44 -16.05
N HIS A 277 -17.27 12.74 -16.31
CA HIS A 277 -17.18 11.65 -17.27
C HIS A 277 -17.64 10.31 -16.66
N SER A 278 -17.17 10.01 -15.45
CA SER A 278 -17.46 8.74 -14.78
C SER A 278 -17.25 8.86 -13.28
N GLN A 279 -17.73 7.88 -12.52
CA GLN A 279 -17.54 7.80 -11.08
C GLN A 279 -17.24 6.35 -10.66
N HIS A 280 -16.48 6.15 -9.58
CA HIS A 280 -16.21 4.83 -9.02
C HIS A 280 -16.07 4.87 -7.50
N THR A 281 -16.59 3.84 -6.83
CA THR A 281 -16.46 3.68 -5.38
C THR A 281 -15.17 2.92 -5.08
N PHE A 282 -14.37 3.42 -4.16
CA PHE A 282 -13.13 2.79 -3.71
C PHE A 282 -13.26 2.43 -2.23
N ASP A 283 -13.20 1.12 -1.97
CA ASP A 283 -13.64 0.54 -0.72
C ASP A 283 -12.70 -0.57 -0.23
N ASP A 284 -11.39 -0.49 -0.51
CA ASP A 284 -10.43 -1.37 0.16
C ASP A 284 -10.49 -1.15 1.69
N PRO A 285 -10.66 -2.22 2.50
CA PRO A 285 -10.80 -2.11 3.97
C PRO A 285 -9.66 -1.39 4.68
N TYR A 286 -8.50 -1.31 4.04
CA TYR A 286 -7.27 -0.83 4.63
C TYR A 286 -6.68 0.37 3.87
N ARG A 287 -7.46 1.04 3.01
CA ARG A 287 -7.02 2.23 2.27
C ARG A 287 -6.63 3.40 3.17
N SER A 288 -7.31 3.56 4.31
CA SER A 288 -7.04 4.65 5.26
C SER A 288 -6.62 4.15 6.64
N ALA A 289 -5.62 4.82 7.23
CA ALA A 289 -5.18 4.54 8.59
C ALA A 289 -6.21 4.96 9.67
N ARG A 290 -7.07 5.92 9.34
CA ARG A 290 -8.06 6.52 10.26
C ARG A 290 -9.19 5.56 10.63
N GLY A 291 -9.47 4.57 9.78
CA GLY A 291 -10.52 3.57 9.98
C GLY A 291 -11.12 3.14 8.65
N ARG A 292 -12.29 2.50 8.69
CA ARG A 292 -13.01 2.07 7.49
C ARG A 292 -13.51 3.32 6.74
N THR A 293 -12.74 3.76 5.74
CA THR A 293 -13.11 4.89 4.88
C THR A 293 -13.42 4.37 3.48
N ILE A 294 -14.57 4.78 2.95
CA ILE A 294 -15.00 4.53 1.58
C ILE A 294 -15.02 5.87 0.89
N THR A 295 -14.40 5.96 -0.28
CA THR A 295 -14.45 7.18 -1.10
C THR A 295 -15.23 6.96 -2.39
N GLN A 296 -16.06 7.93 -2.75
CA GLN A 296 -16.62 8.04 -4.10
C GLN A 296 -15.76 9.01 -4.91
N ALA A 297 -15.01 8.50 -5.87
CA ALA A 297 -14.26 9.36 -6.77
C ALA A 297 -15.09 9.71 -8.01
N PHE A 298 -15.03 10.98 -8.40
CA PHE A 298 -15.66 11.50 -9.62
C PHE A 298 -14.57 11.97 -10.57
N TYR A 299 -14.59 11.44 -11.80
CA TYR A 299 -13.66 11.81 -12.85
C TYR A 299 -14.27 12.89 -13.74
N PHE A 300 -13.68 14.08 -13.72
CA PHE A 300 -14.01 15.22 -14.56
C PHE A 300 -12.99 15.37 -15.69
N GLN A 301 -13.47 15.38 -16.93
CA GLN A 301 -12.65 15.63 -18.10
C GLN A 301 -12.99 17.00 -18.66
N LEU A 302 -12.15 18.00 -18.37
CA LEU A 302 -12.32 19.34 -18.90
C LEU A 302 -11.88 19.39 -20.36
N LYS A 303 -12.61 20.18 -21.16
CA LYS A 303 -12.23 20.43 -22.55
C LYS A 303 -10.89 21.16 -22.61
N ASN A 304 -10.08 20.83 -23.61
CA ASN A 304 -8.85 21.57 -23.89
C ASN A 304 -9.19 23.05 -24.18
N ASP A 305 -8.39 23.96 -23.63
CA ASP A 305 -8.54 25.40 -23.80
C ASP A 305 -7.21 25.99 -24.30
N PRO A 306 -7.17 26.68 -25.45
CA PRO A 306 -5.97 27.37 -25.95
C PRO A 306 -5.39 28.39 -24.96
N LYS A 307 -6.18 28.90 -24.01
CA LYS A 307 -5.72 29.80 -22.94
C LYS A 307 -4.91 29.09 -21.85
N GLY A 308 -4.81 27.76 -21.92
CA GLY A 308 -4.08 26.94 -20.96
C GLY A 308 -4.96 26.37 -19.85
N LEU A 309 -4.32 25.89 -18.79
CA LEU A 309 -4.99 25.25 -17.65
C LEU A 309 -5.68 26.31 -16.76
N PRO A 310 -6.86 26.01 -16.19
CA PRO A 310 -7.55 26.89 -15.26
C PRO A 310 -6.67 27.23 -14.05
N LYS A 311 -6.76 28.49 -13.60
CA LYS A 311 -6.04 28.92 -12.40
C LYS A 311 -6.59 28.22 -11.16
N VAL A 312 -5.67 27.81 -10.28
CA VAL A 312 -5.93 27.15 -8.99
C VAL A 312 -5.11 27.81 -7.90
N LYS A 313 -5.57 27.70 -6.65
CA LYS A 313 -4.90 28.17 -5.45
C LYS A 313 -5.34 27.32 -4.26
N GLY A 314 -4.37 26.82 -3.49
CA GLY A 314 -4.65 26.09 -2.25
C GLY A 314 -5.56 26.86 -1.29
N GLY A 315 -6.48 26.15 -0.65
CA GLY A 315 -7.36 26.63 0.41
C GLY A 315 -7.56 25.58 1.49
N ASP A 316 -8.03 26.01 2.66
CA ASP A 316 -8.34 25.16 3.81
C ASP A 316 -7.20 24.18 4.22
N ASP A 317 -7.45 22.86 4.17
CA ASP A 317 -6.50 21.80 4.49
C ASP A 317 -5.43 21.55 3.40
N ALA A 318 -5.55 22.18 2.22
CA ALA A 318 -4.56 22.12 1.16
C ALA A 318 -3.49 23.22 1.31
N ALA A 319 -2.23 22.82 1.49
CA ALA A 319 -1.10 23.73 1.51
C ALA A 319 -0.92 24.43 0.14
N LYS A 320 -1.15 23.67 -0.94
CA LYS A 320 -1.09 24.13 -2.34
C LYS A 320 -2.06 23.33 -3.19
N ALA A 321 -2.50 23.92 -4.31
CA ALA A 321 -3.21 23.23 -5.39
C ALA A 321 -2.46 23.49 -6.70
N PHE A 322 -2.27 22.46 -7.53
CA PHE A 322 -1.47 22.55 -8.74
C PHE A 322 -1.89 21.51 -9.78
N TRP A 323 -1.52 21.76 -11.03
CA TRP A 323 -1.70 20.82 -12.12
C TRP A 323 -0.40 20.02 -12.33
N LEU A 324 -0.47 18.70 -12.23
CA LEU A 324 0.64 17.79 -12.44
C LEU A 324 0.54 17.13 -13.83
N PRO A 325 1.56 17.21 -14.69
CA PRO A 325 1.60 16.43 -15.92
C PRO A 325 1.50 14.92 -15.63
N LEU A 326 0.75 14.17 -16.44
CA LEU A 326 0.59 12.71 -16.26
C LEU A 326 1.94 11.94 -16.23
N ALA A 327 2.94 12.42 -16.97
CA ALA A 327 4.28 11.84 -17.01
C ALA A 327 5.07 12.02 -15.71
N GLU A 328 4.67 12.97 -14.85
CA GLU A 328 5.29 13.23 -13.54
C GLU A 328 4.52 12.58 -12.39
N LEU A 329 3.50 11.77 -12.68
CA LEU A 329 2.74 11.06 -11.65
C LEU A 329 3.62 10.03 -10.95
N ASP A 330 3.91 10.28 -9.68
CA ASP A 330 4.81 9.47 -8.85
C ASP A 330 4.06 8.87 -7.66
N ALA A 331 3.99 7.53 -7.60
CA ALA A 331 3.35 6.81 -6.51
C ALA A 331 3.96 7.13 -5.14
N THR A 332 5.26 7.45 -5.08
CA THR A 332 5.99 7.74 -3.83
C THR A 332 5.55 9.06 -3.17
N MET A 333 4.85 9.92 -3.90
CA MET A 333 4.34 11.20 -3.41
C MET A 333 2.84 11.20 -3.13
N MET A 334 2.12 10.12 -3.43
CA MET A 334 0.66 10.10 -3.37
C MET A 334 0.11 9.60 -2.04
N PHE A 335 -0.88 10.31 -1.49
CA PHE A 335 -1.57 9.94 -0.28
C PHE A 335 -2.45 8.69 -0.49
N GLU A 336 -2.42 7.79 0.50
CA GLU A 336 -3.22 6.55 0.54
C GLU A 336 -3.20 5.80 -0.80
N ASP A 337 -4.35 5.55 -1.40
CA ASP A 337 -4.51 4.84 -2.67
C ASP A 337 -4.78 5.78 -3.86
N HIS A 338 -4.53 7.09 -3.72
CA HIS A 338 -4.92 8.07 -4.75
C HIS A 338 -4.18 7.82 -6.08
N TYR A 339 -2.95 7.29 -6.05
CA TYR A 339 -2.25 6.83 -7.26
C TYR A 339 -3.05 5.71 -7.97
N ALA A 340 -3.55 4.73 -7.21
CA ALA A 340 -4.35 3.63 -7.75
C ALA A 340 -5.72 4.12 -8.26
N ILE A 341 -6.34 5.10 -7.59
CA ILE A 341 -7.57 5.75 -8.06
C ILE A 341 -7.34 6.41 -9.42
N ILE A 342 -6.29 7.21 -9.54
CA ILE A 342 -5.93 7.91 -10.78
C ILE A 342 -5.67 6.91 -11.91
N THR A 343 -4.77 5.94 -11.70
CA THR A 343 -4.40 4.97 -12.72
C THR A 343 -5.60 4.14 -13.18
N LYS A 344 -6.46 3.69 -12.25
CA LYS A 344 -7.69 2.96 -12.59
C LYS A 344 -8.66 3.81 -13.42
N MET A 345 -8.92 5.05 -13.01
CA MET A 345 -9.95 5.89 -13.65
C MET A 345 -9.49 6.50 -14.98
N VAL A 346 -8.19 6.75 -15.15
CA VAL A 346 -7.61 7.23 -16.42
C VAL A 346 -7.26 6.07 -17.37
N GLY A 347 -7.11 4.85 -16.85
CA GLY A 347 -6.77 3.66 -17.65
C GLY A 347 -5.28 3.53 -17.94
N LEU A 348 -4.42 3.84 -16.95
CA LEU A 348 -2.96 3.75 -17.02
C LEU A 348 -2.39 2.41 -16.52
#